data_AF-A0A163LCS3-F1
#
_entry.id   AF-A0A163LCS3-F1
#
_cell.length_a   1.000
_cell.length_b   1.000
_cell.length_c   1.000
_cell.angle_alpha   90.00
_cell.angle_beta   90.00
_cell.angle_gamma   90.00
#
_symmetry.space_group_name_H-M   'P 1'
#
loop_
_entity.id
_entity.type
_entity.pdbx_description
1 polymer ?
#
loop_
_entity_poly.entity_id
_entity_poly.type
_entity_poly.pdbx_seq_one_letter_code
_entity_poly.pdbx_strand_id
1 'polypeptide(L)'
;MYCNNCKQDLPVDAPFCIHCGTATNEEETDVNSSIALKSVETGNQRKNTIGSIVFSIGIIEVICSVIVFFIIGKPEMSYDDFDYMVALPWLIIGTVSGFFTIAFAEIIFLLSEIKNKISTKETSR
;
A
#
# COMPACT_ATOMS: atom_id res chain seq x y z
N MET A 1 28.51 -4.43 -42.24
CA MET A 1 27.87 -5.40 -41.31
C MET A 1 26.59 -5.91 -41.97
N TYR A 2 26.10 -7.10 -41.64
CA TYR A 2 24.89 -7.67 -42.25
C TYR A 2 23.80 -7.86 -41.18
N CYS A 3 22.53 -7.80 -41.60
CA CYS A 3 21.42 -7.91 -40.66
C CYS A 3 21.27 -9.34 -40.17
N ASN A 4 21.20 -9.55 -38.85
CA ASN A 4 21.04 -10.89 -38.27
C ASN A 4 19.71 -11.56 -38.65
N ASN A 5 18.71 -10.78 -39.06
CA ASN A 5 17.40 -11.31 -39.46
C ASN A 5 17.31 -11.59 -40.96
N CYS A 6 17.56 -10.60 -41.82
CA CYS A 6 17.37 -10.75 -43.28
C CYS A 6 18.67 -10.97 -44.08
N LYS A 7 19.84 -10.93 -43.43
CA LYS A 7 21.18 -11.12 -44.02
C LYS A 7 21.58 -10.08 -45.08
N GLN A 8 20.79 -9.04 -45.28
CA GLN A 8 21.14 -7.92 -46.16
C GLN A 8 22.23 -7.04 -45.53
N ASP A 9 23.04 -6.38 -46.36
CA ASP A 9 24.03 -5.41 -45.91
C ASP A 9 23.36 -4.22 -45.20
N LEU A 10 23.92 -3.84 -44.05
CA LEU A 10 23.57 -2.66 -43.29
C LEU A 10 24.67 -1.60 -43.43
N PRO A 11 24.29 -0.32 -43.58
CA PRO A 11 25.25 0.78 -43.49
C PRO A 11 25.80 0.87 -42.06
N VAL A 12 27.05 1.31 -41.93
CA VAL A 12 27.74 1.51 -40.65
C VAL A 12 26.92 2.47 -39.77
N ASP A 13 26.65 2.10 -38.52
CA ASP A 13 25.83 2.83 -37.53
C ASP A 13 24.34 3.01 -37.83
N ALA A 14 23.74 2.10 -38.62
CA ALA A 14 22.28 2.07 -38.74
C ALA A 14 21.63 1.66 -37.40
N PRO A 15 20.59 2.37 -36.90
CA PRO A 15 19.85 1.95 -35.71
C PRO A 15 18.85 0.81 -35.99
N PHE A 16 18.45 0.64 -37.25
CA PHE A 16 17.59 -0.46 -37.69
C PHE A 16 17.80 -0.80 -39.17
N CYS A 17 17.45 -2.03 -39.54
CA CYS A 17 17.49 -2.48 -40.93
C CYS A 17 16.36 -1.86 -41.76
N ILE A 18 16.71 -1.15 -42.84
CA ILE A 18 15.74 -0.54 -43.76
C ILE A 18 14.87 -1.55 -44.54
N HIS A 19 15.33 -2.81 -44.64
CA HIS A 19 14.63 -3.83 -45.44
C HIS A 19 13.63 -4.65 -44.61
N CYS A 20 13.92 -4.92 -43.34
CA CYS A 20 13.06 -5.76 -42.49
C CYS A 20 12.66 -5.11 -41.15
N GLY A 21 13.15 -3.91 -40.86
CA GLY A 21 12.82 -3.16 -39.64
C GLY A 21 13.49 -3.67 -38.36
N THR A 22 14.41 -4.64 -38.44
CA THR A 22 15.06 -5.21 -37.25
C THR A 22 16.09 -4.24 -36.67
N ALA A 23 15.98 -3.92 -35.38
CA ALA A 23 16.92 -3.05 -34.68
C ALA A 23 18.31 -3.70 -34.54
N THR A 24 19.35 -2.89 -34.72
CA THR A 24 20.76 -3.28 -34.65
C THR A 24 21.34 -2.67 -33.39
N ASN A 25 21.12 -3.37 -32.27
CA ASN A 25 21.44 -2.88 -30.94
C ASN A 25 22.90 -3.19 -30.59
N GLU A 26 23.76 -2.19 -30.45
CA GLU A 26 24.97 -2.27 -29.63
C GLU A 26 25.23 -0.92 -28.94
N GLU A 27 24.74 -0.80 -27.70
CA GLU A 27 25.55 -0.34 -26.56
C GLU A 27 24.83 -0.67 -25.23
N GLU A 28 25.50 -1.53 -24.45
CA GLU A 28 25.15 -1.96 -23.12
C GLU A 28 25.48 -0.85 -22.12
N THR A 29 24.48 -0.37 -21.36
CA THR A 29 24.74 0.33 -20.09
C THR A 29 24.49 -0.63 -18.94
N ASP A 30 25.61 -1.09 -18.38
CA ASP A 30 25.69 -1.87 -17.15
C ASP A 30 25.15 -1.05 -15.96
N VAL A 31 23.94 -1.39 -15.51
CA VAL A 31 23.43 -1.00 -14.18
C VAL A 31 22.58 -2.14 -13.64
N ASN A 32 23.21 -3.25 -13.24
CA ASN A 32 22.49 -4.26 -12.48
C ASN A 32 23.38 -5.01 -11.49
N SER A 33 23.74 -4.38 -10.37
CA SER A 33 23.93 -5.13 -9.11
C SER A 33 24.03 -4.23 -7.86
N SER A 34 22.96 -3.48 -7.58
CA SER A 34 22.58 -3.18 -6.20
C SER A 34 21.13 -2.69 -6.14
N ILE A 35 20.22 -3.66 -6.26
CA ILE A 35 18.99 -3.76 -5.44
C ILE A 35 18.13 -2.47 -5.48
N ALA A 36 17.26 -2.30 -6.47
CA ALA A 36 15.94 -2.93 -6.48
C ALA A 36 15.18 -2.85 -5.13
N LEU A 37 15.14 -1.69 -4.48
CA LEU A 37 14.05 -1.33 -3.54
C LEU A 37 13.91 0.20 -3.40
N LYS A 38 13.94 0.89 -4.53
CA LYS A 38 13.41 2.25 -4.62
C LYS A 38 12.56 2.31 -5.87
N SER A 39 11.50 1.48 -5.90
CA SER A 39 10.34 1.78 -6.73
C SER A 39 9.93 3.19 -6.38
N VAL A 40 10.34 4.14 -7.23
CA VAL A 40 9.45 5.10 -7.87
C VAL A 40 8.02 4.95 -7.33
N GLU A 41 7.76 5.53 -6.16
CA GLU A 41 6.41 5.98 -5.80
C GLU A 41 6.21 7.36 -6.42
N THR A 42 6.41 7.45 -7.73
CA THR A 42 5.93 8.58 -8.51
C THR A 42 4.69 8.13 -9.24
N GLY A 43 3.57 8.29 -8.57
CA GLY A 43 2.26 8.08 -9.15
C GLY A 43 1.25 8.53 -8.12
N ASN A 44 0.90 9.81 -8.16
CA ASN A 44 -0.13 10.48 -7.37
C ASN A 44 -1.17 9.49 -6.84
N GLN A 45 -0.89 8.91 -5.67
CA GLN A 45 -1.77 7.97 -5.02
C GLN A 45 -2.95 8.82 -4.60
N ARG A 46 -4.10 8.67 -5.26
CA ARG A 46 -5.37 8.91 -4.55
C ARG A 46 -5.44 7.86 -3.45
N LYS A 47 -4.65 8.07 -2.40
CA LYS A 47 -4.83 7.46 -1.09
C LYS A 47 -6.32 7.62 -0.80
N ASN A 48 -6.98 6.51 -0.53
CA ASN A 48 -8.37 6.52 -0.15
C ASN A 48 -8.47 7.26 1.19
N THR A 49 -8.71 8.58 1.15
CA THR A 49 -8.74 9.45 2.32
C THR A 49 -9.71 8.90 3.36
N ILE A 50 -10.84 8.34 2.91
CA ILE A 50 -11.86 7.72 3.75
C ILE A 50 -11.29 6.49 4.49
N GLY A 51 -10.74 5.51 3.76
CA GLY A 51 -10.20 4.29 4.38
C GLY A 51 -9.04 4.58 5.33
N SER A 52 -8.18 5.54 4.98
CA SER A 52 -7.08 5.94 5.85
C SER A 52 -7.54 6.66 7.12
N ILE A 53 -8.63 7.43 7.08
CA ILE A 53 -9.18 8.06 8.28
C ILE A 53 -9.74 6.99 9.22
N VAL A 54 -10.53 6.04 8.71
CA VAL A 54 -11.12 4.96 9.52
C VAL A 54 -10.02 4.10 10.15
N PHE A 55 -8.96 3.79 9.41
CA PHE A 55 -7.80 3.09 9.93
C PHE A 55 -7.13 3.84 11.09
N SER A 56 -6.91 5.15 10.93
CA SER A 56 -6.34 5.99 11.99
C SER A 56 -7.24 6.04 13.23
N ILE A 57 -8.56 6.10 13.05
CA ILE A 57 -9.53 6.10 14.16
C ILE A 57 -9.42 4.79 14.96
N GLY A 58 -9.33 3.64 14.29
CA GLY A 58 -9.21 2.35 14.99
C GLY A 58 -7.93 2.24 15.82
N ILE A 59 -6.80 2.74 15.32
CA ILE A 59 -5.55 2.79 16.11
C ILE A 59 -5.70 3.71 17.32
N ILE A 60 -6.29 4.90 17.14
CA ILE A 60 -6.51 5.85 18.23
C ILE A 60 -7.43 5.23 19.30
N GLU A 61 -8.47 4.50 18.90
CA GLU A 61 -9.37 3.81 19.81
C GLU A 61 -8.63 2.78 20.68
N VAL A 62 -7.79 1.94 20.07
CA VAL A 62 -6.99 0.94 20.81
C VAL A 62 -6.04 1.63 21.80
N ILE A 63 -5.40 2.73 21.40
CA ILE A 63 -4.49 3.47 22.28
C ILE A 63 -5.28 4.10 23.44
N CYS A 64 -6.42 4.74 23.15
CA CYS A 64 -7.26 5.36 24.16
C CYS A 64 -7.83 4.33 25.15
N SER A 65 -8.25 3.16 24.69
CA SER A 65 -8.79 2.11 25.56
C SER A 65 -7.73 1.60 26.55
N VAL A 66 -6.48 1.44 26.08
CA VAL A 66 -5.33 1.08 26.93
C VAL A 66 -5.02 2.19 27.94
N ILE A 67 -5.00 3.46 27.52
CA ILE A 67 -4.77 4.59 28.44
C ILE A 67 -5.85 4.66 29.52
N VAL A 68 -7.12 4.53 29.14
CA VAL A 68 -8.25 4.55 30.08
C VAL A 68 -8.17 3.38 31.07
N PHE A 69 -7.76 2.19 30.62
CA PHE A 69 -7.52 1.05 31.50
C PHE A 69 -6.49 1.36 32.59
N PHE A 70 -5.36 1.98 32.24
CA PHE A 70 -4.34 2.36 33.23
C PHE A 70 -4.79 3.47 34.19
N ILE A 71 -5.72 4.33 33.77
CA ILE A 71 -6.28 5.38 34.64
C ILE A 71 -7.28 4.79 35.63
N ILE A 72 -8.18 3.91 35.15
CA ILE A 72 -9.25 3.30 35.96
C ILE A 72 -8.69 2.21 36.88
N GLY A 73 -7.69 1.44 36.44
CA GLY A 73 -7.08 0.38 37.25
C GLY A 73 -6.19 0.86 38.41
N LYS A 74 -6.22 2.13 38.81
CA LYS A 74 -5.35 2.61 39.90
C LYS A 74 -5.87 2.16 41.27
N PRO A 75 -5.03 1.54 42.11
CA PRO A 75 -5.46 0.93 43.38
C PRO A 75 -5.66 1.91 44.55
N GLU A 76 -5.50 3.22 44.34
CA GLU A 76 -5.34 4.18 45.45
C GLU A 76 -6.61 4.90 45.93
N MET A 77 -7.81 4.52 45.48
CA MET A 77 -9.05 5.12 46.01
C MET A 77 -10.08 4.08 46.42
N SER A 78 -9.92 3.55 47.63
CA SER A 78 -10.90 2.86 48.47
C SER A 78 -12.31 2.66 47.88
N TYR A 79 -12.54 1.56 47.15
CA TYR A 79 -13.49 0.51 47.52
C TYR A 79 -13.12 -0.78 46.79
N ASP A 80 -12.73 -1.78 47.58
CA ASP A 80 -12.03 -3.00 47.17
C ASP A 80 -12.79 -3.83 46.10
N ASP A 81 -12.00 -4.45 45.21
CA ASP A 81 -12.35 -5.40 44.14
C ASP A 81 -13.02 -4.89 42.84
N PHE A 82 -13.62 -3.70 42.81
CA PHE A 82 -14.36 -3.24 41.62
C PHE A 82 -13.50 -2.63 40.49
N ASP A 83 -12.32 -2.09 40.76
CA ASP A 83 -11.57 -1.29 39.76
C ASP A 83 -11.08 -2.11 38.56
N TYR A 84 -10.37 -3.21 38.79
CA TYR A 84 -9.87 -4.06 37.69
C TYR A 84 -10.97 -4.89 37.04
N MET A 85 -12.00 -5.27 37.80
CA MET A 85 -13.12 -6.05 37.27
C MET A 85 -13.95 -5.26 36.27
N VAL A 86 -14.00 -3.93 36.38
CA VAL A 86 -14.65 -3.03 35.42
C VAL A 86 -13.68 -2.57 34.33
N ALA A 87 -12.42 -2.33 34.68
CA ALA A 87 -11.41 -1.90 33.71
C ALA A 87 -11.10 -2.97 32.65
N LEU A 88 -11.04 -4.25 33.03
CA LEU A 88 -10.72 -5.34 32.10
C LEU A 88 -11.76 -5.52 30.98
N PRO A 89 -13.08 -5.60 31.25
CA PRO A 89 -14.09 -5.59 30.21
C PRO A 89 -14.01 -4.36 29.30
N TRP A 90 -13.73 -3.19 29.87
CA TRP A 90 -13.58 -1.96 29.09
C TRP A 90 -12.42 -2.03 28.10
N LEU A 91 -11.28 -2.56 28.55
CA LEU A 91 -10.11 -2.79 27.69
C LEU A 91 -10.43 -3.82 26.58
N ILE A 92 -11.09 -4.92 26.91
CA ILE A 92 -11.43 -5.97 25.94
C ILE A 92 -12.38 -5.40 24.87
N ILE A 93 -13.44 -4.70 25.27
CA ILE A 93 -14.43 -4.13 24.35
C ILE A 93 -13.76 -3.10 23.43
N GLY A 94 -13.01 -2.15 23.99
CA GLY A 94 -12.34 -1.11 23.19
C GLY A 94 -11.26 -1.67 22.27
N THR A 95 -10.56 -2.73 22.69
CA THR A 95 -9.55 -3.38 21.84
C THR A 95 -10.19 -4.17 20.70
N VAL A 96 -11.23 -4.97 20.98
CA VAL A 96 -11.93 -5.77 19.97
C VAL A 96 -12.65 -4.87 18.97
N SER A 97 -13.30 -3.80 19.45
CA SER A 97 -13.92 -2.78 18.60
C SER A 97 -12.88 -2.09 17.69
N GLY A 98 -11.73 -1.70 18.25
CA GLY A 98 -10.62 -1.12 17.47
C GLY A 98 -10.05 -2.05 16.40
N PHE A 99 -9.87 -3.33 16.69
CA PHE A 99 -9.45 -4.30 15.67
C PHE A 99 -10.51 -4.49 14.58
N PHE A 100 -11.79 -4.47 14.95
CA PHE A 100 -12.88 -4.57 14.00
C PHE A 100 -12.94 -3.36 13.06
N THR A 101 -12.74 -2.14 13.59
CA THR A 101 -12.71 -0.92 12.76
C THR A 101 -11.50 -0.90 11.83
N ILE A 102 -10.34 -1.40 12.26
CA ILE A 102 -9.15 -1.58 11.42
C ILE A 102 -9.42 -2.58 10.29
N ALA A 103 -9.99 -3.74 10.59
CA ALA A 103 -10.34 -4.75 9.59
C ALA A 103 -11.34 -4.20 8.57
N PHE A 104 -12.32 -3.41 9.02
CA PHE A 104 -13.26 -2.76 8.11
C PHE A 104 -12.57 -1.70 7.22
N ALA A 105 -11.58 -0.98 7.73
CA ALA A 105 -10.83 0.00 6.95
C ALA A 105 -10.10 -0.63 5.75
N GLU A 106 -9.55 -1.83 5.91
CA GLU A 106 -8.95 -2.60 4.82
C GLU A 106 -9.97 -2.95 3.74
N ILE A 107 -11.18 -3.36 4.14
CA ILE A 107 -12.27 -3.67 3.20
C ILE A 107 -12.66 -2.41 2.39
N ILE A 108 -12.78 -1.25 3.05
CA ILE A 108 -13.05 0.03 2.36
C ILE A 108 -11.96 0.35 1.34
N PHE A 109 -10.70 0.12 1.72
CA PHE A 109 -9.57 0.37 0.84
C PHE A 109 -9.65 -0.46 -0.45
N LEU A 110 -9.94 -1.76 -0.31
CA LEU A 110 -10.13 -2.67 -1.44
C LEU A 110 -11.30 -2.27 -2.32
N LEU A 111 -12.45 -1.92 -1.74
CA LEU A 111 -13.62 -1.49 -2.50
C LEU A 111 -13.38 -0.20 -3.28
N SER A 112 -12.64 0.74 -2.69
CA SER A 112 -12.31 1.99 -3.36
C SER A 112 -11.33 1.77 -4.51
N GLU A 113 -10.40 0.83 -4.38
CA GLU A 113 -9.53 0.41 -5.47
C GLU A 113 -10.34 -0.21 -6.63
N ILE A 114 -11.27 -1.12 -6.33
CA ILE A 114 -12.15 -1.75 -7.33
C ILE A 114 -12.97 -0.68 -8.06
N LYS A 115 -13.61 0.23 -7.31
CA LYS A 115 -14.40 1.34 -7.87
C LYS A 115 -13.58 2.20 -8.83
N ASN A 116 -12.34 2.53 -8.47
CA ASN A 116 -11.46 3.33 -9.31
C ASN A 116 -11.12 2.61 -10.62
N LYS A 117 -10.81 1.30 -10.57
CA LYS A 117 -10.53 0.47 -11.75
C LYS A 117 -11.73 0.37 -12.71
N ILE A 118 -12.95 0.26 -12.19
CA ILE A 118 -14.17 0.21 -13.02
C ILE A 118 -14.41 1.55 -13.70
N SER A 119 -14.32 2.65 -12.94
CA SER A 119 -14.55 4.00 -13.47
C SER A 119 -13.60 4.35 -14.62
N THR A 120 -12.34 3.91 -14.59
CA THR A 120 -11.39 4.15 -15.68
C THR A 120 -11.75 3.38 -16.96
N LYS A 121 -12.32 2.17 -16.85
CA LYS A 121 -12.70 1.37 -18.02
C LYS A 121 -13.88 1.96 -18.79
N GLU A 122 -14.82 2.59 -18.10
CA GLU A 122 -15.99 3.23 -18.72
C GLU A 122 -15.62 4.47 -19.54
N THR A 123 -14.56 5.19 -19.17
CA THR A 123 -14.11 6.39 -19.91
C THR A 123 -13.32 6.06 -21.18
N SER A 124 -12.86 4.81 -21.34
CA SER A 124 -12.06 4.36 -22.50
C SER A 124 -12.92 3.75 -23.63
N ARG A 125 -14.24 3.82 -23.54
CA ARG A 125 -15.19 3.25 -24.51
C ARG A 125 -16.06 4.35 -25.10
#